data_AF-A0AAJ6CL22-F1
#
_entry.id   AF-A0AAJ6CL22-F1
#
_cell.length_a   1.000
_cell.length_b   1.000
_cell.length_c   1.000
_cell.angle_alpha   90.00
_cell.angle_beta   90.00
_cell.angle_gamma   90.00
#
_symmetry.space_group_name_H-M   'P 1'
#
loop_
_entity.id
_entity.type
_entity.pdbx_description
1 polymer ?
#
loop_
_entity_poly.entity_id
_entity_poly.type
_entity_poly.pdbx_seq_one_letter_code
_entity_poly.pdbx_strand_id
1 'polypeptide(L)'
;MSSKITMEEVKQHASETSAWVIIKGDVYDVTEWLDEHPGGRKILLKNVGKDATDKFMNFHPDHVLKEVAPKFKIGTLVDAKL
;
A
#
# COMPACT_ATOMS: atom_id res chain seq x y z
N MET A 1 4.74 17.17 3.45
CA MET A 1 6.06 16.55 3.62
C MET A 1 5.86 15.05 3.51
N SER A 2 6.42 14.37 2.51
CA SER A 2 6.32 12.90 2.42
C SER A 2 7.38 12.30 3.35
N SER A 3 6.98 11.47 4.31
CA SER A 3 7.92 10.76 5.19
C SER A 3 8.71 9.73 4.40
N LYS A 4 9.99 9.57 4.74
CA LYS A 4 10.88 8.55 4.16
C LYS A 4 10.78 7.27 4.99
N ILE A 5 10.33 6.18 4.38
CA ILE A 5 10.03 4.91 5.06
C ILE A 5 10.91 3.80 4.49
N THR A 6 11.41 2.88 5.32
CA THR A 6 12.24 1.75 4.87
C THR A 6 11.40 0.51 4.57
N MET A 7 11.95 -0.42 3.78
CA MET A 7 11.29 -1.70 3.55
C MET A 7 11.17 -2.52 4.85
N GLU A 8 12.12 -2.39 5.77
CA GLU A 8 12.09 -3.07 7.07
C GLU A 8 10.97 -2.57 7.98
N GLU A 9 10.71 -1.26 7.95
CA GLU A 9 9.56 -0.67 8.62
C GLU A 9 8.27 -1.18 8.00
N VAL A 10 8.10 -1.11 6.67
CA VAL A 10 6.90 -1.62 5.98
C VAL A 10 6.59 -3.07 6.35
N LYS A 11 7.61 -3.94 6.45
CA LYS A 11 7.42 -5.35 6.84
C LYS A 11 6.81 -5.55 8.23
N GLN A 12 6.92 -4.58 9.14
CA GLN A 12 6.27 -4.63 10.46
C GLN A 12 4.76 -4.41 10.37
N HIS A 13 4.28 -3.81 9.28
CA HIS A 13 2.87 -3.49 9.03
C HIS A 13 2.24 -4.51 8.08
N ALA A 14 2.24 -5.78 8.52
CA ALA A 14 1.80 -6.94 7.74
C ALA A 14 0.62 -7.71 8.39
N SER A 15 -0.23 -7.04 9.17
CA SER A 15 -1.33 -7.67 9.93
C SER A 15 -2.66 -6.93 9.78
N GLU A 16 -3.73 -7.52 10.32
CA GLU A 16 -5.08 -6.94 10.27
C GLU A 16 -5.25 -5.65 11.06
N THR A 17 -4.38 -5.42 12.05
CA THR A 17 -4.40 -4.22 12.90
C THR A 17 -3.32 -3.22 12.49
N SER A 18 -2.56 -3.53 11.45
CA SER A 18 -1.42 -2.74 10.98
C SER A 18 -1.05 -3.20 9.57
N ALA A 19 -1.62 -2.56 8.56
CA ALA A 19 -1.61 -3.03 7.17
C ALA A 19 -1.10 -1.95 6.22
N TRP A 20 0.16 -2.05 5.82
CA TRP A 20 0.76 -1.13 4.84
C TRP A 20 1.07 -1.82 3.52
N VAL A 21 0.98 -1.08 2.42
CA VAL A 21 1.36 -1.56 1.08
C VAL A 21 2.24 -0.54 0.38
N ILE A 22 3.17 -1.01 -0.46
CA ILE A 22 3.92 -0.15 -1.37
C ILE A 22 3.35 -0.27 -2.78
N ILE A 23 3.01 0.85 -3.41
CA ILE A 23 2.63 0.93 -4.83
C ILE A 23 3.45 2.04 -5.50
N LYS A 24 4.19 1.71 -6.56
CA LYS A 24 5.06 2.63 -7.31
C LYS A 24 6.00 3.45 -6.39
N GLY A 25 6.53 2.81 -5.35
CA GLY A 25 7.45 3.43 -4.39
C GLY A 25 6.78 4.29 -3.32
N ASP A 26 5.47 4.53 -3.38
CA ASP A 26 4.73 5.20 -2.32
C ASP A 26 4.18 4.19 -1.30
N VAL A 27 4.16 4.59 -0.03
CA VAL A 27 3.68 3.75 1.08
C VAL A 27 2.32 4.23 1.53
N TYR A 28 1.38 3.28 1.65
CA TYR A 28 -0.01 3.54 2.01
C TYR A 28 -0.40 2.73 3.25
N ASP A 29 -1.01 3.39 4.24
CA ASP A 29 -1.68 2.73 5.35
C ASP A 29 -3.13 2.46 4.97
N VAL A 30 -3.46 1.18 4.83
CA VAL A 30 -4.79 0.71 4.42
C VAL A 30 -5.51 -0.01 5.56
N THR A 31 -5.05 0.13 6.80
CA THR A 31 -5.58 -0.59 7.97
C THR A 31 -7.09 -0.40 8.13
N GLU A 32 -7.55 0.84 8.11
CA GLU A 32 -8.98 1.16 8.22
C GLU A 32 -9.78 0.89 6.93
N TRP A 33 -9.08 0.61 5.81
CA TRP A 33 -9.71 0.37 4.51
C TRP A 33 -9.83 -1.11 4.15
N LEU A 34 -9.33 -1.99 5.01
CA LEU A 34 -9.29 -3.44 4.77
C LEU A 34 -10.67 -4.02 4.40
N ASP A 35 -11.74 -3.58 5.05
CA ASP A 35 -13.11 -4.06 4.82
C ASP A 35 -13.83 -3.32 3.67
N GLU A 36 -13.35 -2.14 3.30
CA GLU A 36 -13.90 -1.33 2.22
C GLU A 36 -13.28 -1.66 0.85
N HIS A 37 -12.19 -2.44 0.82
CA HIS A 37 -11.52 -2.82 -0.42
C HIS A 37 -12.46 -3.64 -1.35
N PRO A 38 -12.80 -3.14 -2.56
CA PRO A 38 -13.74 -3.84 -3.45
C PRO A 38 -13.28 -5.24 -3.90
N GLY A 39 -11.96 -5.46 -4.00
CA GLY A 39 -11.40 -6.79 -4.28
C GLY A 39 -11.46 -7.77 -3.10
N GLY A 40 -11.86 -7.28 -1.92
CA GLY A 40 -12.02 -8.02 -0.68
C GLY A 40 -10.85 -7.91 0.29
N ARG A 41 -11.17 -7.99 1.59
CA ARG A 41 -10.20 -7.96 2.71
C ARG A 41 -9.06 -8.96 2.55
N LYS A 42 -9.39 -10.22 2.26
CA LYS A 42 -8.43 -11.34 2.24
C LYS A 42 -7.32 -11.18 1.20
N ILE A 43 -7.63 -10.60 0.03
CA ILE A 43 -6.60 -10.42 -1.00
C ILE A 43 -5.69 -9.24 -0.67
N LEU A 44 -6.22 -8.18 -0.04
CA LEU A 44 -5.40 -7.05 0.41
C LEU A 44 -4.42 -7.50 1.50
N LEU A 45 -4.90 -8.22 2.52
CA LEU A 45 -4.07 -8.74 3.60
C LEU A 45 -2.93 -9.67 3.13
N LYS A 46 -3.10 -10.40 2.02
CA LYS A 46 -2.01 -11.23 1.48
C LYS A 46 -0.83 -10.40 0.95
N ASN A 47 -1.05 -9.12 0.70
CA ASN A 47 -0.11 -8.21 0.05
C ASN A 47 0.37 -7.06 0.95
N VAL A 48 -0.10 -6.97 2.19
CA VAL A 48 0.44 -6.00 3.15
C VAL A 48 1.86 -6.39 3.59
N GLY A 49 2.65 -5.40 4.02
CA GLY A 49 4.07 -5.53 4.35
C GLY A 49 4.97 -5.76 3.13
N LYS A 50 4.49 -5.50 1.91
CA LYS A 50 5.17 -5.83 0.64
C LYS A 50 5.03 -4.70 -0.38
N ASP A 51 5.88 -4.79 -1.41
CA ASP A 51 5.61 -4.15 -2.69
C ASP A 51 4.55 -4.95 -3.45
N ALA A 52 3.42 -4.29 -3.68
CA ALA A 52 2.27 -4.86 -4.37
C ALA A 52 2.03 -4.18 -5.73
N THR A 53 3.01 -3.42 -6.25
CA THR A 53 2.88 -2.65 -7.49
C THR A 53 2.41 -3.51 -8.66
N ASP A 54 3.08 -4.62 -8.95
CA ASP A 54 2.73 -5.50 -10.08
C ASP A 54 1.29 -6.03 -9.97
N LYS A 55 0.89 -6.44 -8.76
CA LYS A 55 -0.47 -6.92 -8.52
C LYS A 55 -1.48 -5.80 -8.67
N PHE A 56 -1.20 -4.64 -8.11
CA PHE A 56 -2.09 -3.50 -8.23
C PHE A 56 -2.32 -3.12 -9.69
N MET A 57 -1.25 -3.02 -10.48
CA MET A 57 -1.30 -2.65 -11.90
C MET A 57 -2.02 -3.69 -12.78
N ASN A 58 -2.04 -4.97 -12.37
CA ASN A 58 -2.77 -6.01 -13.09
C ASN A 58 -4.29 -6.00 -12.83
N PHE A 59 -4.75 -5.42 -11.72
CA PHE A 59 -6.16 -5.48 -11.31
C PHE A 59 -6.84 -4.11 -11.19
N HIS A 60 -6.07 -3.03 -11.16
CA HIS A 60 -6.59 -1.68 -10.97
C HIS A 60 -6.12 -0.73 -12.06
N PRO A 61 -7.01 0.16 -12.55
CA PRO A 61 -6.62 1.26 -13.42
C PRO A 61 -5.86 2.35 -12.64
N ASP A 62 -5.01 3.09 -13.35
CA ASP A 62 -4.17 4.14 -12.76
C ASP A 62 -4.95 5.26 -12.03
N HIS A 63 -6.22 5.50 -12.37
CA HIS A 63 -7.02 6.54 -11.71
C HIS A 63 -7.25 6.25 -10.23
N VAL A 64 -7.21 4.98 -9.80
CA VAL A 64 -7.35 4.60 -8.39
C VAL A 64 -6.23 5.24 -7.55
N LEU A 65 -5.01 5.37 -8.09
CA LEU A 65 -3.91 6.05 -7.41
C LEU A 65 -4.10 7.57 -7.31
N LYS A 66 -4.93 8.17 -8.17
CA LYS A 66 -5.19 9.62 -8.19
C LYS A 66 -6.40 10.00 -7.33
N GLU A 67 -7.39 9.12 -7.24
CA GLU A 67 -8.68 9.44 -6.65
C GLU A 67 -8.88 8.78 -5.28
N VAL A 68 -8.39 7.54 -5.10
CA VAL A 68 -8.66 6.74 -3.88
C VAL A 68 -7.43 6.62 -3.00
N ALA A 69 -6.25 6.35 -3.57
CA ALA A 69 -5.04 6.11 -2.80
C ALA A 69 -4.48 7.33 -2.02
N PRO A 70 -4.64 8.60 -2.44
CA PRO A 70 -3.99 9.72 -1.76
C PRO A 70 -4.35 9.89 -0.29
N LYS A 71 -5.58 9.52 0.12
CA LYS A 71 -6.02 9.57 1.53
C LYS A 71 -5.30 8.57 2.44
N PHE A 72 -4.67 7.55 1.86
CA PHE A 72 -3.96 6.49 2.60
C PHE A 72 -2.45 6.68 2.57
N LYS A 73 -1.92 7.61 1.77
CA LYS A 73 -0.48 7.78 1.60
C LYS A 73 0.14 8.35 2.87
N ILE A 74 1.13 7.64 3.39
CA ILE A 74 1.88 8.03 4.60
C ILE A 74 3.34 8.40 4.32
N GLY A 75 3.86 8.03 3.16
CA GLY A 75 5.25 8.32 2.80
C GLY A 75 5.68 7.74 1.47
N THR A 76 7.00 7.70 1.28
CA THR A 76 7.68 7.15 0.11
C THR A 76 8.83 6.27 0.58
N LEU A 77 9.02 5.14 -0.10
CA LEU A 77 10.07 4.17 0.18
C LEU A 77 11.45 4.77 -0.14
N VAL A 78 12.40 4.68 0.80
CA VAL A 78 13.74 5.28 0.65
C VAL A 78 14.56 4.71 -0.51
N ASP A 79 14.34 3.44 -0.86
CA ASP A 79 15.06 2.71 -1.90
C ASP A 79 14.13 2.27 -3.04
N ALA A 80 13.10 3.07 -3.35
CA ALA A 80 12.29 2.83 -4.54
C ALA A 80 13.20 2.88 -5.78
N LYS A 81 13.63 1.71 -6.26
CA LYS A 81 14.24 1.57 -7.58
C LYS A 81 13.13 1.85 -8.59
N LEU A 82 13.07 3.09 -9.05
CA LEU A 82 12.23 3.53 -10.17
C LEU A 82 12.66 2.84 -11.47
#